data_AF-A0A9E4T2K9-F1
#
_entry.id   AF-A0A9E4T2K9-F1
#
_cell.length_a   1.000
_cell.length_b   1.000
_cell.length_c   1.000
_cell.angle_alpha   90.00
_cell.angle_beta   90.00
_cell.angle_gamma   90.00
#
_symmetry.space_group_name_H-M   'P 1'
#
loop_
_entity.id
_entity.type
_entity.pdbx_description
1 polymer ?
#
loop_
_entity_poly.entity_id
_entity_poly.type
_entity_poly.pdbx_seq_one_letter_code
_entity_poly.pdbx_strand_id
1 'polypeptide(L)'
;GLVQAARRSDRATNQGLIEAYVHTGGRVAAMVELGCETDFVARTPEFKVLAHDIAMQVAAMAPSYLDKTDIEDGDDRPVAQVSLLQQPFIKDNSSSVADIIQEVAVKVGENVRVLRFTRLALGE
;
A
#
# COMPACT_ATOMS: atom_id res chain seq x y z
N GLY A 1 19.70 1.11 1.50
CA GLY A 1 19.56 0.59 2.88
C GLY A 1 18.49 1.37 3.61
N LEU A 2 17.83 0.76 4.60
CA LEU A 2 16.64 1.31 5.30
C LEU A 2 16.81 2.77 5.78
N VAL A 3 18.01 3.13 6.26
CA VAL A 3 18.34 4.50 6.70
C VAL A 3 18.24 5.54 5.56
N GLN A 4 18.57 5.15 4.32
CA GLN A 4 18.45 6.07 3.18
C GLN A 4 16.99 6.25 2.74
N ALA A 5 16.14 5.23 2.88
CA ALA A 5 14.73 5.32 2.54
C ALA A 5 13.97 6.18 3.57
N ALA A 6 14.29 6.04 4.87
CA ALA A 6 13.76 6.91 5.92
C ALA A 6 14.08 8.39 5.68
N ARG A 7 15.25 8.73 5.14
CA ARG A 7 15.61 10.13 4.79
C ARG A 7 14.83 10.71 3.60
N ARG A 8 14.09 9.87 2.87
CA ARG A 8 13.33 10.26 1.67
C ARG A 8 11.83 10.36 1.93
N SER A 9 11.34 9.98 3.12
CA SER A 9 9.91 9.98 3.44
C SER A 9 9.23 11.34 3.24
N ASP A 10 9.97 12.42 3.48
CA ASP A 10 9.47 13.80 3.38
C ASP A 10 9.43 14.33 1.94
N ARG A 11 9.98 13.59 0.98
CA ARG A 11 9.98 14.00 -0.43
C ARG A 11 8.58 13.86 -1.01
N ALA A 12 8.18 14.87 -1.77
CA ALA A 12 6.90 14.86 -2.47
C ALA A 12 6.83 13.71 -3.48
N THR A 13 5.69 13.02 -3.49
CA THR A 13 5.39 11.91 -4.42
C THR A 13 4.23 12.33 -5.32
N ASN A 14 4.55 13.14 -6.33
CA ASN A 14 3.56 13.74 -7.24
C ASN A 14 3.36 12.92 -8.53
N GLN A 15 4.06 11.79 -8.66
CA GLN A 15 3.92 10.82 -9.75
C GLN A 15 3.48 9.48 -9.14
N GLY A 16 3.05 8.53 -9.98
CA GLY A 16 2.58 7.24 -9.46
C GLY A 16 1.63 6.51 -10.38
N LEU A 17 0.88 5.58 -9.80
CA LEU A 17 -0.17 4.80 -10.46
C LEU A 17 -1.43 4.74 -9.60
N ILE A 18 -2.58 4.77 -10.27
CA ILE A 18 -3.84 4.29 -9.70
C ILE A 18 -4.02 2.87 -10.23
N GLU A 19 -3.98 1.90 -9.32
CA GLU A 19 -4.17 0.48 -9.64
C GLU A 19 -5.52 0.01 -9.12
N ALA A 20 -6.28 -0.69 -9.95
CA ALA A 20 -7.55 -1.28 -9.59
C ALA A 20 -7.47 -2.81 -9.69
N TYR A 21 -7.86 -3.49 -8.62
CA TYR A 21 -7.96 -4.93 -8.55
C TYR A 21 -9.42 -5.33 -8.37
N VAL A 22 -9.92 -6.19 -9.24
CA VAL A 22 -11.24 -6.82 -9.12
C VAL A 22 -11.03 -8.31 -8.87
N HIS A 23 -11.47 -8.78 -7.70
CA HIS A 23 -11.33 -10.19 -7.36
C HIS A 23 -12.22 -11.06 -8.25
N THR A 24 -11.80 -12.31 -8.43
CA THR A 24 -12.55 -13.32 -9.19
C THR A 24 -14.02 -13.38 -8.76
N GLY A 25 -14.92 -13.35 -9.73
CA GLY A 25 -16.37 -13.30 -9.48
C GLY A 25 -16.95 -11.89 -9.26
N GLY A 26 -16.12 -10.84 -9.26
CA GLY A 26 -16.56 -9.44 -9.31
C GLY A 26 -17.29 -8.93 -8.05
N ARG A 27 -17.19 -9.65 -6.93
CA ARG A 27 -17.89 -9.30 -5.69
C ARG A 27 -17.10 -8.39 -4.76
N VAL A 28 -15.78 -8.32 -4.94
CA VAL A 28 -14.87 -7.46 -4.18
C VAL A 28 -13.93 -6.78 -5.15
N ALA A 29 -13.72 -5.48 -4.96
CA ALA A 29 -12.74 -4.69 -5.69
C ALA A 29 -12.01 -3.75 -4.75
N ALA A 30 -10.78 -3.41 -5.09
CA ALA A 30 -10.00 -2.39 -4.41
C ALA A 30 -9.30 -1.51 -5.42
N MET A 31 -9.07 -0.26 -5.05
CA MET A 31 -8.30 0.70 -5.83
C MET A 31 -7.31 1.41 -4.92
N VAL A 32 -6.08 1.54 -5.38
CA VAL A 32 -4.96 2.11 -4.62
C VAL A 32 -4.27 3.15 -5.48
N GLU A 33 -4.00 4.31 -4.88
CA GLU A 33 -3.09 5.29 -5.45
C GLU A 33 -1.72 5.15 -4.79
N LEU A 34 -0.75 4.64 -5.56
CA LEU A 34 0.63 4.48 -5.13
C LEU A 34 1.48 5.61 -5.74
N GLY A 35 2.10 6.41 -4.89
CA GLY A 35 2.93 7.55 -5.28
C GLY A 35 4.43 7.23 -5.31
N CYS A 36 5.15 7.85 -6.24
CA CYS A 36 6.61 7.93 -6.35
C CYS A 36 7.08 9.35 -6.73
N GLU A 37 8.39 9.57 -6.78
CA GLU A 37 8.97 10.90 -7.10
C GLU A 37 8.90 11.20 -8.60
N THR A 38 9.15 10.21 -9.47
CA THR A 38 9.22 10.40 -10.93
C THR A 38 8.28 9.48 -11.72
N ASP A 39 7.93 9.90 -12.94
CA ASP A 39 7.12 9.10 -13.87
C ASP A 39 7.89 7.90 -14.43
N PHE A 40 9.23 7.96 -14.42
CA PHE A 40 10.10 6.86 -14.78
C PHE A 40 9.89 5.66 -13.84
N VAL A 41 9.93 5.88 -12.52
CA VAL A 41 9.71 4.81 -11.53
C VAL A 41 8.28 4.26 -11.62
N ALA A 42 7.28 5.10 -11.83
CA ALA A 42 5.89 4.69 -12.01
C ALA A 42 5.70 3.67 -13.16
N ARG A 43 6.60 3.64 -14.15
CA ARG A 43 6.53 2.74 -15.31
C ARG A 43 7.29 1.43 -15.15
N THR A 44 8.11 1.31 -14.11
CA THR A 44 8.94 0.12 -13.86
C THR A 44 8.10 -1.12 -13.51
N PRO A 45 8.54 -2.34 -13.87
CA PRO A 45 7.86 -3.57 -13.48
C PRO A 45 7.71 -3.70 -11.97
N GLU A 46 8.74 -3.35 -11.21
CA GLU A 46 8.73 -3.40 -9.75
C GLU A 46 7.61 -2.57 -9.13
N PHE A 47 7.46 -1.32 -9.58
CA PHE A 47 6.45 -0.41 -9.06
C PHE A 47 5.03 -0.87 -9.42
N LYS A 48 4.84 -1.36 -10.65
CA LYS A 48 3.54 -1.91 -11.11
C LYS A 48 3.14 -3.15 -10.33
N VAL A 49 4.08 -4.07 -10.08
CA VAL A 49 3.83 -5.26 -9.26
C VAL A 49 3.47 -4.86 -7.83
N LEU A 50 4.19 -3.91 -7.23
CA LEU A 50 3.85 -3.41 -5.90
C LEU A 50 2.44 -2.82 -5.84
N ALA A 51 2.07 -1.96 -6.80
CA ALA A 51 0.74 -1.36 -6.83
C ALA A 51 -0.37 -2.42 -6.93
N HIS A 52 -0.17 -3.43 -7.79
CA HIS A 52 -1.09 -4.56 -7.94
C HIS A 52 -1.23 -5.37 -6.66
N ASP A 53 -0.11 -5.65 -6.01
CA ASP A 53 -0.07 -6.45 -4.80
C ASP A 53 -0.71 -5.73 -3.61
N ILE A 54 -0.53 -4.41 -3.49
CA ILE A 54 -1.22 -3.61 -2.48
C ILE A 54 -2.73 -3.54 -2.78
N ALA A 55 -3.14 -3.44 -4.04
CA ALA A 55 -4.56 -3.49 -4.39
C ALA A 55 -5.20 -4.85 -3.99
N MET A 56 -4.49 -5.96 -4.25
CA MET A 56 -4.93 -7.28 -3.81
C MET A 56 -4.94 -7.41 -2.27
N GLN A 57 -3.93 -6.86 -1.58
CA GLN A 57 -3.86 -6.78 -0.12
C GLN A 57 -5.11 -6.08 0.43
N VAL A 58 -5.43 -4.89 -0.07
CA VAL A 58 -6.60 -4.11 0.37
C VAL A 58 -7.87 -4.94 0.16
N ALA A 59 -8.06 -5.54 -1.03
CA ALA A 59 -9.23 -6.35 -1.32
C ALA A 59 -9.40 -7.52 -0.34
N ALA A 60 -8.31 -8.21 0.00
CA ALA A 60 -8.31 -9.39 0.86
C ALA A 60 -8.44 -9.08 2.36
N MET A 61 -7.75 -8.04 2.84
CA MET A 61 -7.56 -7.79 4.27
C MET A 61 -8.44 -6.66 4.81
N ALA A 62 -9.13 -5.92 3.94
CA ALA A 62 -10.10 -4.89 4.29
C ALA A 62 -9.63 -3.90 5.39
N PRO A 63 -8.44 -3.28 5.24
CA PRO A 63 -7.99 -2.24 6.18
C PRO A 63 -8.98 -1.08 6.22
N SER A 64 -9.14 -0.48 7.40
CA SER A 64 -9.95 0.73 7.60
C SER A 64 -9.10 2.00 7.51
N TYR A 65 -7.82 1.91 7.87
CA TYR A 65 -6.89 3.03 7.94
C TYR A 65 -5.64 2.75 7.14
N LEU A 66 -4.92 3.81 6.77
CA LEU A 66 -3.63 3.68 6.09
C LEU A 66 -2.54 3.33 7.10
N ASP A 67 -2.28 4.23 8.05
CA ASP A 67 -1.28 4.07 9.12
C ASP A 67 -1.94 3.94 10.50
N LYS A 68 -1.15 3.54 11.50
CA LYS A 68 -1.59 3.54 12.91
C LYS A 68 -1.91 4.94 13.43
N THR A 69 -1.32 5.99 12.85
CA THR A 69 -1.61 7.37 13.24
C THR A 69 -2.97 7.86 12.79
N ASP A 70 -3.60 7.15 11.84
CA ASP A 70 -4.90 7.52 11.27
C ASP A 70 -6.06 6.83 12.00
N ILE A 71 -5.76 5.95 12.96
CA ILE A 71 -6.77 5.21 13.73
C ILE A 71 -7.53 6.19 14.62
N GLU A 72 -8.86 6.22 14.48
CA GLU A 72 -9.73 7.09 15.24
C GLU A 72 -9.83 6.67 16.72
N ASP A 73 -10.01 7.66 17.60
CA ASP A 73 -10.24 7.43 19.02
C ASP A 73 -11.49 6.54 19.21
N GLY A 74 -11.32 5.41 19.90
CA GLY A 74 -12.40 4.45 20.18
C GLY A 74 -12.40 3.20 19.29
N ASP A 75 -11.50 3.10 18.30
CA ASP A 75 -11.28 1.86 17.54
C ASP A 75 -10.19 0.99 18.19
N ASP A 76 -10.61 0.10 19.10
CA ASP A 76 -9.69 -0.77 19.86
C ASP A 76 -9.30 -2.07 19.13
N ARG A 77 -9.63 -2.20 17.84
CA ARG A 77 -9.25 -3.38 17.05
C ARG A 77 -7.73 -3.47 16.91
N PRO A 78 -7.14 -4.67 16.77
CA PRO A 78 -5.70 -4.81 16.58
C PRO A 78 -5.19 -3.95 15.41
N VAL A 79 -4.10 -3.21 15.63
CA VAL A 79 -3.51 -2.31 14.61
C VAL A 79 -3.20 -3.04 13.31
N ALA A 80 -2.66 -4.26 13.40
CA ALA A 80 -2.36 -5.11 12.25
C ALA A 80 -3.61 -5.63 11.51
N GLN A 81 -4.82 -5.46 12.06
CA GLN A 81 -6.08 -5.75 11.38
C GLN A 81 -6.60 -4.53 10.63
N VAL A 82 -6.51 -3.33 11.24
CA VAL A 82 -7.17 -2.13 10.72
C VAL A 82 -6.28 -1.21 9.89
N SER A 83 -4.96 -1.20 10.12
CA SER A 83 -4.01 -0.37 9.37
C SER A 83 -3.37 -1.16 8.23
N LEU A 84 -3.51 -0.68 7.00
CA LEU A 84 -2.91 -1.28 5.81
C LEU A 84 -1.39 -1.46 5.99
N LEU A 85 -0.68 -0.42 6.44
CA LEU A 85 0.78 -0.45 6.54
C LEU A 85 1.29 -1.44 7.60
N GLN A 86 0.48 -1.75 8.60
CA GLN A 86 0.83 -2.64 9.71
C GLN A 86 0.34 -4.08 9.49
N GLN A 87 -0.43 -4.35 8.44
CA GLN A 87 -0.87 -5.70 8.09
C GLN A 87 0.31 -6.57 7.65
N PRO A 88 0.30 -7.88 8.00
CA PRO A 88 1.13 -8.87 7.33
C PRO A 88 0.83 -8.89 5.83
N PHE A 89 1.87 -9.00 5.00
CA PHE A 89 1.70 -9.03 3.55
C PHE A 89 1.16 -10.38 3.08
N ILE A 90 0.07 -10.40 2.32
CA ILE A 90 -0.66 -11.62 1.99
C ILE A 90 0.13 -12.65 1.16
N LYS A 91 1.20 -12.22 0.47
CA LYS A 91 2.09 -13.12 -0.26
C LYS A 91 3.29 -13.59 0.58
N ASP A 92 3.59 -12.88 1.66
CA ASP A 92 4.66 -13.21 2.62
C ASP A 92 4.30 -12.69 4.01
N ASN A 93 3.75 -13.57 4.83
CA ASN A 93 3.30 -13.22 6.18
C ASN A 93 4.45 -12.90 7.16
N SER A 94 5.72 -12.98 6.73
CA SER A 94 6.87 -12.62 7.57
C SER A 94 7.17 -11.12 7.61
N SER A 95 6.69 -10.36 6.62
CA SER A 95 6.91 -8.91 6.50
C SER A 95 5.58 -8.16 6.50
N SER A 96 5.60 -6.92 6.98
CA SER A 96 4.45 -6.02 6.87
C SER A 96 4.36 -5.38 5.49
N VAL A 97 3.20 -4.83 5.13
CA VAL A 97 3.05 -4.02 3.91
C VAL A 97 4.02 -2.84 3.88
N ALA A 98 4.26 -2.19 5.02
CA ALA A 98 5.24 -1.11 5.12
C ALA A 98 6.66 -1.58 4.75
N ASP A 99 7.05 -2.78 5.19
CA ASP A 99 8.37 -3.34 4.88
C ASP A 99 8.52 -3.59 3.37
N ILE A 100 7.50 -4.17 2.73
CA ILE A 100 7.50 -4.42 1.28
C ILE A 100 7.59 -3.11 0.48
N ILE A 101 6.87 -2.06 0.90
CA ILE A 101 6.97 -0.74 0.28
C ILE A 101 8.38 -0.18 0.44
N GLN A 102 8.98 -0.29 1.63
CA GLN A 102 10.34 0.20 1.90
C GLN A 102 11.39 -0.56 1.07
N GLU A 103 11.26 -1.86 0.91
CA GLU A 103 12.14 -2.67 0.07
C GLU A 103 12.12 -2.20 -1.38
N VAL A 104 10.93 -1.96 -1.93
CA VAL A 104 10.79 -1.43 -3.30
C VAL A 104 11.32 0.00 -3.39
N ALA A 105 11.04 0.87 -2.41
CA ALA A 105 11.58 2.23 -2.35
C ALA A 105 13.11 2.24 -2.38
N VAL A 106 13.75 1.35 -1.61
CA VAL A 106 15.20 1.15 -1.63
C VAL A 106 15.68 0.68 -3.00
N LYS A 107 14.97 -0.27 -3.62
CA LYS A 107 15.34 -0.86 -4.91
C LYS A 107 15.25 0.16 -6.06
N VAL A 108 14.19 0.96 -6.11
CA VAL A 108 13.98 1.96 -7.17
C VAL A 108 14.71 3.28 -6.89
N GLY A 109 15.13 3.51 -5.64
CA GLY A 109 15.90 4.69 -5.28
C GLY A 109 15.05 5.96 -5.09
N GLU A 110 13.74 5.82 -4.87
CA GLU A 110 12.80 6.93 -4.66
C GLU A 110 11.95 6.70 -3.42
N ASN A 111 11.35 7.76 -2.90
CA ASN A 111 10.23 7.65 -1.98
C ASN A 111 9.05 6.95 -2.68
N VAL A 112 8.51 5.91 -2.06
CA VAL A 112 7.30 5.22 -2.51
C VAL A 112 6.33 5.15 -1.33
N ARG A 113 5.08 5.54 -1.54
CA ARG A 113 4.05 5.50 -0.49
C ARG A 113 2.66 5.32 -1.07
N VAL A 114 1.78 4.70 -0.29
CA VAL A 114 0.35 4.71 -0.58
C VAL A 114 -0.20 6.08 -0.21
N LEU A 115 -0.91 6.72 -1.14
CA LEU A 115 -1.56 8.03 -0.92
C LEU A 115 -2.98 7.85 -0.40
N ARG A 116 -3.71 6.89 -0.97
CA ARG A 116 -5.07 6.52 -0.55
C ARG A 116 -5.43 5.17 -1.13
N PHE A 117 -6.45 4.55 -0.55
CA PHE A 117 -7.08 3.36 -1.09
C PHE A 117 -8.59 3.41 -0.87
N THR A 118 -9.30 2.58 -1.60
CA THR A 118 -10.72 2.29 -1.36
C THR A 118 -10.97 0.81 -1.61
N ARG A 119 -11.94 0.24 -0.91
CA ARG A 119 -12.43 -1.11 -1.13
C ARG A 119 -13.94 -1.09 -1.28
N LEU A 120 -14.44 -1.93 -2.17
CA LEU A 120 -15.87 -2.16 -2.37
C LEU A 120 -16.13 -3.66 -2.25
N ALA A 121 -17.18 -4.03 -1.55
CA ALA A 121 -17.66 -5.39 -1.49
C ALA A 121 -19.19 -5.40 -1.60
N LEU A 122 -19.72 -6.36 -2.36
CA LEU A 122 -21.15 -6.50 -2.56
C LEU A 122 -21.81 -6.92 -1.24
N GLY A 123 -22.65 -6.03 -0.69
CA GLY A 123 -23.41 -6.26 0.54
C GLY A 123 -22.72 -5.81 1.83
N GLU A 124 -21.58 -5.10 1.74
CA GLU A 124 -21.01 -4.32 2.83
C GLU A 124 -21.49 -2.86 2.83
#